data_AF-A0A968K9U3-F1
#
_entry.id   AF-A0A968K9U3-F1
#
_cell.length_a   1.000
_cell.length_b   1.000
_cell.length_c   1.000
_cell.angle_alpha   90.00
_cell.angle_beta   90.00
_cell.angle_gamma   90.00
#
_symmetry.space_group_name_H-M   'P 1'
#
loop_
_entity.id
_entity.type
_entity.pdbx_description
1 polymer ?
#
loop_
_entity_poly.entity_id
_entity_poly.type
_entity_poly.pdbx_seq_one_letter_code
_entity_poly.pdbx_strand_id
1 'polypeptide(L)' 'HLLEILVCPATKAPVKMLARDKLAILNREVEKGGISYVDGEPVDAPLDDAL' A
#
# COMPACT_ATOMS: atom_id res chain seq x y z
N HIS A 1 8.53 -7.51 16.14
CA HIS A 1 9.85 -6.90 15.91
C HIS A 1 10.53 -7.39 14.62
N LEU A 2 9.81 -7.56 13.49
CA LEU A 2 10.40 -7.99 12.20
C LEU A 2 10.44 -6.90 11.12
N LEU A 3 9.58 -5.87 11.21
CA LEU A 3 9.45 -4.84 10.18
C LEU A 3 10.71 -3.98 10.02
N GLU A 4 11.56 -3.88 11.04
CA GLU A 4 12.79 -3.09 11.02
C GLU A 4 13.85 -3.62 10.04
N ILE A 5 13.68 -4.86 9.55
CA ILE A 5 14.60 -5.51 8.60
C ILE A 5 14.09 -5.34 7.15
N LEU A 6 12.81 -4.99 6.96
CA LEU A 6 12.21 -4.86 5.64
C LEU A 6 12.53 -3.48 5.03
N VAL A 7 12.95 -3.49 3.76
CA VAL A 7 13.28 -2.29 2.99
C VAL A 7 12.57 -2.31 1.64
N CYS A 8 12.19 -1.13 1.14
CA CYS A 8 11.65 -1.01 -0.21
C CYS A 8 12.77 -1.22 -1.24
N PRO A 9 12.63 -2.13 -2.22
CA PRO A 9 13.68 -2.42 -3.19
C PRO A 9 14.03 -1.22 -4.08
N ALA A 10 13.06 -0.34 -4.36
CA ALA A 10 13.22 0.82 -5.22
C ALA A 10 13.92 1.99 -4.52
N THR A 11 13.56 2.30 -3.27
CA THR A 11 14.08 3.48 -2.55
C THR A 11 15.16 3.14 -1.53
N LYS A 12 15.35 1.85 -1.21
CA LYS A 12 16.21 1.36 -0.13
C LYS A 12 15.86 1.91 1.26
N ALA A 13 14.68 2.51 1.41
CA ALA A 13 14.20 3.03 2.68
C ALA A 13 13.47 1.92 3.48
N PRO A 14 13.52 1.97 4.83
CA PRO A 14 12.72 1.08 5.67
C PRO A 14 11.22 1.26 5.42
N VAL A 15 10.49 0.16 5.39
CA VAL A 15 9.03 0.18 5.25
C VAL A 15 8.35 0.38 6.61
N LYS A 16 7.14 0.95 6.63
CA LYS A 16 6.43 1.29 7.87
C LYS A 16 4.95 1.06 7.67
N MET A 17 4.32 0.36 8.61
CA MET A 17 2.86 0.19 8.62
C MET A 17 2.12 1.47 8.24
N LEU A 18 1.23 1.37 7.25
CA LEU A 18 0.37 2.45 6.83
C LEU A 18 -0.64 2.74 7.94
N ALA A 19 -0.80 4.01 8.28
CA ALA A 19 -1.78 4.42 9.26
C ALA A 19 -3.22 4.17 8.75
N ARG A 20 -4.14 3.82 9.66
CA ARG A 20 -5.52 3.41 9.30
C ARG A 20 -6.32 4.49 8.56
N ASP A 21 -6.10 5.76 8.88
CA ASP A 21 -6.70 6.90 8.20
C ASP A 21 -6.25 6.98 6.74
N LYS A 22 -4.95 6.75 6.48
CA LYS A 22 -4.40 6.69 5.13
C LYS A 22 -4.85 5.45 4.36
N LEU A 23 -4.98 4.31 5.04
CA LEU A 23 -5.53 3.09 4.45
C LEU A 23 -6.98 3.30 4.00
N ALA A 24 -7.81 3.99 4.80
CA ALA A 24 -9.17 4.33 4.42
C ALA A 24 -9.23 5.24 3.18
N ILE A 25 -8.31 6.21 3.08
CA ILE A 25 -8.18 7.05 1.88
C ILE A 25 -7.80 6.21 0.65
N LEU A 26 -6.83 5.29 0.80
CA LEU A 26 -6.39 4.41 -0.27
C LEU A 26 -7.54 3.52 -0.76
N ASN A 27 -8.25 2.84 0.15
CA ASN A 27 -9.36 1.96 -0.21
C ASN A 27 -10.49 2.71 -0.93
N ARG A 28 -10.75 3.97 -0.57
CA ARG A 28 -11.71 4.81 -1.29
C ARG A 28 -11.28 5.08 -2.74
N GLU A 29 -9.99 5.22 -3.01
CA GLU A 29 -9.50 5.41 -4.38
C GLU A 29 -9.44 4.09 -5.16
N VAL A 30 -9.18 2.97 -4.49
CA VAL A 30 -9.33 1.61 -5.04
C VAL A 30 -10.77 1.38 -5.51
N GLU A 31 -11.77 1.67 -4.67
CA GLU A 31 -13.19 1.51 -5.01
C GLU A 31 -13.64 2.37 -6.19
N LYS A 32 -12.98 3.50 -6.43
CA LYS A 32 -13.23 4.35 -7.61
C LYS A 32 -12.56 3.82 -8.89
N GLY A 33 -11.71 2.80 -8.80
CA GLY A 33 -10.92 2.28 -9.91
C GLY A 33 -9.75 3.18 -10.32
N GLY A 34 -9.28 4.05 -9.42
CA GLY A 34 -8.22 5.04 -9.71
C GLY A 34 -6.80 4.57 -9.41
N ILE A 35 -6.63 3.34 -8.90
CA ILE A 35 -5.36 2.80 -8.43
C ILE A 35 -4.99 1.55 -9.24
N SER A 36 -3.73 1.52 -9.67
CA SER A 36 -3.14 0.39 -10.38
C SER A 36 -1.87 -0.09 -9.69
N TYR A 37 -1.59 -1.39 -9.82
CA TYR A 37 -0.30 -1.98 -9.52
C TYR A 37 0.77 -1.45 -10.48
N VAL A 38 2.04 -1.72 -10.15
CA VAL A 38 3.21 -1.26 -10.92
C VAL A 38 3.28 -1.83 -12.35
N ASP A 39 2.62 -2.96 -12.59
CA ASP A 39 2.47 -3.56 -13.92
C ASP A 39 1.28 -3.00 -14.72
N GLY A 40 0.50 -2.10 -14.11
CA GLY A 40 -0.64 -1.42 -14.73
C GLY A 40 -2.00 -2.08 -14.46
N GLU A 41 -2.03 -3.26 -13.84
CA GLU A 41 -3.28 -3.93 -13.50
C GLU A 41 -4.05 -3.14 -12.43
N PRO A 42 -5.38 -2.99 -12.54
CA PRO A 42 -6.17 -2.28 -11.54
C PRO A 42 -6.20 -3.05 -10.21
N VAL A 43 -6.24 -2.32 -9.10
CA VAL A 43 -6.53 -2.91 -7.79
C VAL A 43 -8.04 -3.12 -7.69
N ASP A 44 -8.46 -4.36 -7.45
CA ASP A 44 -9.85 -4.81 -7.57
C ASP A 44 -10.59 -4.94 -6.23
N ALA A 45 -9.85 -4.98 -5.11
CA ALA A 45 -10.40 -5.10 -3.77
C ALA A 45 -9.71 -4.20 -2.75
N PRO A 46 -10.44 -3.68 -1.74
CA PRO A 46 -9.85 -2.93 -0.64
C PRO A 46 -8.88 -3.82 0.16
N LEU A 47 -7.88 -3.16 0.75
CA LEU A 47 -6.81 -3.80 1.52
C LEU A 47 -7.12 -3.76 3.01
N ASP A 48 -6.80 -4.85 3.71
CA ASP A 48 -6.93 -4.93 5.16
C ASP A 48 -5.78 -4.23 5.90
N ASP A 49 -4.56 -4.28 5.35
CA ASP A 49 -3.33 -3.69 5.91
C ASP A 49 -2.34 -3.31 4.79
N ALA A 50 -1.41 -2.38 5.07
CA ALA A 50 -0.35 -1.94 4.14
C ALA A 50 0.92 -1.44 4.86
N LEU A 51 2.03 -1.28 4.13
CA LEU A 51 3.39 -0.89 4.60
C LEU A 51 3.95 0.38 3.92
#